data_AF-A0A6J7EGV8-F1
#
_entry.id   AF-A0A6J7EGV8-F1
#
_cell.length_a   1.000
_cell.length_b   1.000
_cell.length_c   1.000
_cell.angle_alpha   90.00
_cell.angle_beta   90.00
_cell.angle_gamma   90.00
#
_symmetry.space_group_name_H-M   'P 1'
#
loop_
_entity.id
_entity.type
_entity.pdbx_description
1 polymer ?
#
loop_
_entity_poly.entity_id
_entity_poly.type
_entity_poly.pdbx_seq_one_letter_code
_entity_poly.pdbx_strand_id
1 'polypeptide(L)' 'MTPSMDDYIQDCIHNRELLGAGEFDLKQFFECTPPNAPISVEIIDDDLDLIPAFERAQLQASSLQRLMAHRDRQD' A
#
# COMPACT_ATOMS: atom_id res chain seq x y z
N MET A 1 13.91 3.00 -9.78
CA MET A 1 12.82 2.98 -10.78
C MET A 1 13.14 3.76 -12.05
N THR A 2 12.73 3.23 -13.21
CA THR A 2 12.48 4.02 -14.43
C THR A 2 10.98 4.28 -14.49
N PRO A 3 10.51 5.51 -14.75
CA PRO A 3 9.08 5.81 -14.86
C PRO A 3 8.39 4.91 -15.90
N SER A 4 7.17 4.46 -15.61
CA SER A 4 6.35 3.73 -16.58
C SER A 4 5.64 4.69 -17.55
N MET A 5 5.49 5.95 -17.16
CA MET A 5 4.93 7.04 -17.96
C MET A 5 5.87 8.25 -18.00
N ASP A 6 5.82 9.02 -19.09
CA ASP A 6 6.63 10.24 -19.24
C ASP A 6 6.22 11.36 -18.26
N ASP A 7 4.94 11.39 -17.86
CA ASP A 7 4.43 12.34 -16.89
C ASP A 7 4.51 11.77 -15.47
N TYR A 8 5.31 12.42 -14.62
CA TYR A 8 5.56 12.00 -13.24
C TYR A 8 4.28 11.94 -12.39
N ILE A 9 3.35 12.89 -12.58
CA ILE A 9 2.12 12.93 -11.78
C ILE A 9 1.21 11.78 -12.19
N GLN A 10 1.06 11.53 -13.49
CA GLN A 10 0.29 10.38 -13.97
C GLN A 10 0.91 9.07 -13.51
N ASP A 11 2.24 8.93 -13.59
CA ASP A 11 2.95 7.73 -13.14
C ASP A 11 2.70 7.44 -11.65
N CYS A 12 2.75 8.48 -10.80
CA CYS A 12 2.49 8.35 -9.36
C CYS A 12 1.02 8.11 -8.99
N ILE A 13 0.09 8.44 -9.89
CA ILE A 13 -1.36 8.27 -9.66
C ILE A 13 -1.82 6.91 -10.16
N HIS A 14 -1.38 6.44 -11.32
CA HIS A 14 -1.94 5.24 -11.95
C HIS A 14 -1.20 3.95 -11.62
N ASN A 15 0.03 4.02 -11.13
CA ASN A 15 0.89 2.84 -10.94
C ASN A 15 1.25 2.61 -9.45
N ARG A 16 0.32 2.85 -8.52
CA ARG A 16 0.58 2.53 -7.10
C ARG A 16 0.40 1.05 -6.84
N GLU A 17 1.31 0.47 -6.09
CA GLU A 17 1.26 -0.95 -5.77
C GLU A 17 0.60 -1.24 -4.41
N LEU A 18 0.22 -2.51 -4.20
CA LEU A 18 -0.22 -3.01 -2.90
C LEU A 18 0.86 -2.79 -1.82
N LEU A 19 0.44 -2.65 -0.56
CA LEU A 19 1.36 -2.41 0.55
C LEU A 19 2.42 -3.52 0.63
N GLY A 20 3.68 -3.12 0.53
CA GLY A 20 4.85 -4.01 0.58
C GLY A 20 5.22 -4.70 -0.74
N ALA A 21 4.53 -4.42 -1.84
CA ALA A 21 4.93 -4.86 -3.18
C ALA A 21 5.90 -3.88 -3.86
N GLY A 22 5.70 -2.59 -3.63
CA GLY A 22 6.55 -1.54 -4.20
C GLY A 22 7.89 -1.34 -3.50
N GLU A 23 8.65 -0.34 -3.97
CA GLU A 23 10.03 -0.09 -3.54
C GLU A 23 10.17 0.59 -2.16
N PHE A 24 9.09 1.15 -1.59
CA PHE A 24 9.15 1.87 -0.31
C PHE A 24 9.24 0.93 0.88
N ASP A 25 10.13 1.23 1.83
CA ASP A 25 10.21 0.54 3.12
C ASP A 25 9.08 0.99 4.05
N LEU A 26 7.90 0.43 3.80
CA LEU A 26 6.73 0.70 4.62
C LEU A 26 6.85 0.10 6.03
N LYS A 27 7.70 -0.92 6.24
CA LYS A 27 7.88 -1.51 7.57
C LYS A 27 8.52 -0.49 8.51
N GLN A 28 9.64 0.08 8.11
CA GLN A 28 10.32 1.13 8.87
C GLN A 28 9.43 2.37 9.05
N PHE A 29 8.65 2.74 8.02
CA PHE A 29 7.70 3.83 8.12
C PHE A 29 6.69 3.61 9.27
N PHE A 30 6.08 2.42 9.35
CA PHE A 30 5.10 2.12 10.39
C PHE A 30 5.71 1.91 11.78
N GLU A 31 6.98 1.51 11.90
CA GLU A 31 7.69 1.54 13.18
C GLU A 31 7.78 2.95 13.76
N CYS A 32 7.83 3.96 12.89
CA CYS A 32 7.89 5.37 13.27
C CYS A 32 6.51 5.98 13.57
N THR A 33 5.40 5.27 13.33
CA THR A 33 4.05 5.78 13.64
C THR A 33 3.56 5.31 15.01
N PRO A 34 2.69 6.08 15.70
CA PRO A 34 2.09 5.62 16.94
C PRO A 34 1.38 4.26 16.77
N PRO A 35 1.51 3.31 17.71
CA PRO A 35 0.93 1.96 17.58
C PRO A 35 -0.58 1.94 17.34
N ASN A 36 -1.29 2.94 17.87
CA ASN A 36 -2.75 3.05 17.79
C ASN A 36 -3.22 4.10 16.78
N ALA A 37 -2.33 4.60 15.91
CA ALA A 37 -2.73 5.56 14.90
C ALA A 37 -3.71 4.90 13.91
N PRO A 38 -4.86 5.52 13.59
CA PRO A 38 -5.73 5.01 12.55
C PRO A 38 -5.01 5.08 11.20
N ILE A 39 -5.03 3.98 10.45
CA ILE A 39 -4.40 3.88 9.13
C ILE A 39 -5.50 3.90 8.08
N SER A 40 -5.45 4.89 7.19
CA SER A 40 -6.23 4.90 5.95
C SER A 40 -5.35 4.40 4.80
N VAL A 41 -5.91 3.57 3.93
CA VAL A 41 -5.20 2.99 2.78
C VAL A 41 -5.81 3.55 1.50
N GLU A 42 -4.99 4.26 0.72
CA GLU A 42 -5.35 4.76 -0.61
C GLU A 42 -4.33 4.24 -1.64
N ILE A 43 -4.81 3.36 -2.52
CA ILE A 43 -4.05 2.82 -3.64
C ILE A 43 -4.84 3.12 -4.89
N ILE A 44 -4.29 4.01 -5.72
CA ILE A 44 -4.86 4.40 -6.99
C ILE A 44 -4.09 3.60 -8.04
N ASP A 45 -4.80 2.70 -8.69
CA ASP A 45 -4.24 1.75 -9.64
C ASP A 45 -5.38 1.27 -10.55
N ASP A 46 -5.16 1.42 -11.86
CA ASP A 46 -6.20 1.17 -12.86
C ASP A 46 -6.59 -0.32 -12.91
N ASP A 47 -5.66 -1.23 -12.61
CA ASP A 47 -5.92 -2.67 -12.58
C ASP A 47 -6.74 -3.06 -11.34
N LEU A 48 -6.50 -2.43 -10.18
CA LEU A 48 -7.33 -2.61 -8.99
C LEU A 48 -8.76 -2.11 -9.21
N ASP A 49 -8.98 -1.10 -10.05
CA ASP A 49 -10.31 -0.58 -10.38
C ASP A 49 -11.16 -1.56 -11.21
N LEU A 50 -10.54 -2.57 -11.82
CA LEU A 50 -11.24 -3.67 -12.50
C LEU A 50 -11.84 -4.71 -11.53
N ILE A 51 -11.44 -4.67 -10.25
CA ILE A 51 -11.88 -5.62 -9.22
C ILE A 51 -13.16 -5.10 -8.53
N PRO A 52 -14.15 -5.96 -8.21
CA PRO A 52 -15.30 -5.55 -7.41
C PRO A 52 -14.89 -4.87 -6.11
N ALA A 53 -15.57 -3.77 -5.76
CA ALA A 53 -15.13 -2.88 -4.68
C ALA A 53 -14.89 -3.58 -3.33
N PHE A 54 -15.71 -4.58 -2.99
CA PHE A 54 -15.55 -5.34 -1.75
C PHE A 54 -14.30 -6.23 -1.79
N GLU A 55 -14.05 -6.91 -2.90
CA GLU A 55 -12.86 -7.74 -3.10
C GLU A 55 -11.59 -6.90 -3.12
N ARG A 56 -11.63 -5.73 -3.77
CA ARG A 56 -10.54 -4.74 -3.74
C ARG A 56 -10.23 -4.31 -2.30
N ALA A 57 -11.25 -3.96 -1.52
CA ALA A 57 -11.07 -3.59 -0.12
C ALA A 57 -10.47 -4.74 0.71
N GLN A 58 -10.89 -5.99 0.46
CA GLN A 58 -10.31 -7.16 1.12
C GLN A 58 -8.83 -7.38 0.74
N LEU A 59 -8.46 -7.19 -0.52
CA LEU A 59 -7.07 -7.28 -0.99
C LEU A 59 -6.18 -6.23 -0.33
N GLN A 60 -6.65 -4.98 -0.31
CA GLN A 60 -5.96 -3.86 0.36
C GLN A 60 -5.79 -4.11 1.85
N ALA A 61 -6.87 -4.51 2.55
CA ALA A 61 -6.82 -4.84 3.98
C ALA A 61 -5.86 -5.99 4.27
N SER A 62 -5.87 -7.04 3.44
CA SER A 62 -4.97 -8.19 3.60
C SER A 62 -3.50 -7.80 3.39
N SER A 63 -3.21 -6.87 2.48
CA SER A 63 -1.85 -6.36 2.27
C SER A 63 -1.35 -5.59 3.49
N LEU A 64 -2.18 -4.73 4.10
CA LEU A 64 -1.86 -4.05 5.35
C LEU A 64 -1.64 -5.04 6.50
N GLN A 65 -2.51 -6.04 6.66
CA GLN A 65 -2.36 -7.06 7.71
C GLN A 65 -1.03 -7.82 7.59
N ARG A 66 -0.64 -8.23 6.37
CA ARG A 66 0.65 -8.91 6.15
C ARG A 66 1.83 -8.00 6.51
N LEU A 67 1.76 -6.73 6.14
CA LEU A 67 2.79 -5.75 6.47
C LEU A 67 2.90 -5.55 7.99
N MET A 68 1.77 -5.44 8.69
CA MET A 68 1.70 -5.20 10.13
C MET A 68 2.02 -6.43 10.99
N ALA A 69 1.86 -7.65 10.46
CA ALA A 69 2.17 -8.89 11.20
C ALA A 69 3.65 -9.01 11.64
N HIS A 70 4.54 -8.16 11.13
CA HIS A 70 5.92 -8.04 11.59
C HIS A 70 6.07 -7.20 12.87
N ARG A 71 5.14 -6.27 13.13
CA ARG A 71 5.16 -5.35 14.26
C ARG A 71 4.80 -6.04 15.58
N ASP A 72 3.81 -6.94 15.54
CA ASP A 72 3.28 -7.63 16.74
C ASP A 72 4.22 -8.73 17.30
N ARG A 73 5.38 -8.98 16.67
CA ARG A 73 6.36 -9.99 17.12
C ARG A 73 7.49 -9.44 17.97
N GLN A 74 7.49 -8.13 18.25
CA GLN A 74 8.54 -7.46 19.02
C GLN A 74 8.20 -7.23 20.50
N ASP A 75 7.06 -7.75 20.98
CA ASP A 75 6.68 -7.77 22.39
C ASP A 75 6.98 -9.13 23.06
#